data_AF-A0AAE9L0L6-F1
#
_entry.id   AF-A0AAE9L0L6-F1
#
_cell.length_a   1.000
_cell.length_b   1.000
_cell.length_c   1.000
_cell.angle_alpha   90.00
_cell.angle_beta   90.00
_cell.angle_gamma   90.00
#
_symmetry.space_group_name_H-M   'P 1'
#
loop_
_entity.id
_entity.type
_entity.pdbx_description
1 polymer ?
#
loop_
_entity_poly.entity_id
_entity_poly.type
_entity_poly.pdbx_seq_one_letter_code
_entity_poly.pdbx_strand_id
1 'polypeptide(L)' 'MEPDASIAMDRELIDRLGGPAKVAELLGYDKKGGVQRVHNWKERGIPSAVKVAHPDIFLNPPKSDQPAAA' A
#
# COMPACT_ATOMS: atom_id res chain seq x y z
N MET A 1 -8.95 21.28 -3.98
CA MET A 1 -9.24 20.31 -2.89
C MET A 1 -7.88 19.77 -2.49
N GLU A 2 -7.40 20.12 -1.30
CA GLU A 2 -6.14 19.55 -0.82
C GLU A 2 -6.32 18.04 -0.69
N PRO A 3 -5.36 17.22 -1.16
CA PRO A 3 -5.45 15.79 -0.96
C PRO A 3 -5.51 15.53 0.55
N ASP A 4 -6.50 14.77 0.99
CA ASP A 4 -6.60 14.35 2.39
C ASP A 4 -5.25 13.76 2.80
N ALA A 5 -4.65 14.26 3.87
CA ALA A 5 -3.29 13.90 4.28
C ALA A 5 -3.12 12.38 4.43
N SER A 6 -4.22 11.68 4.76
CA SER A 6 -4.25 10.21 4.86
C SER A 6 -4.05 9.53 3.50
N ILE A 7 -4.55 10.09 2.41
CA ILE A 7 -4.37 9.56 1.04
C ILE A 7 -2.91 9.71 0.60
N ALA A 8 -2.29 10.86 0.91
CA ALA A 8 -0.87 11.06 0.61
C ALA A 8 0.03 10.08 1.38
N MET A 9 -0.28 9.83 2.65
CA MET A 9 0.41 8.82 3.47
C MET A 9 0.19 7.39 2.93
N ASP A 10 -1.04 7.04 2.55
CA ASP A 10 -1.37 5.74 1.96
C ASP A 10 -0.63 5.51 0.63
N ARG A 11 -0.55 6.56 -0.19
CA ARG A 11 0.22 6.54 -1.43
C ARG A 11 1.71 6.26 -1.17
N GLU A 12 2.31 6.97 -0.21
CA GLU A 12 3.70 6.78 0.16
C GLU A 12 3.95 5.38 0.74
N LEU A 13 3.04 4.89 1.58
CA LEU A 13 3.09 3.56 2.16
C LEU A 13 3.08 2.48 1.06
N ILE A 14 2.18 2.58 0.07
CA ILE A 14 2.14 1.67 -1.07
C ILE A 14 3.48 1.69 -1.83
N ASP A 15 4.06 2.87 -2.02
CA ASP A 15 5.34 3.03 -2.72
C ASP A 15 6.50 2.36 -1.95
N ARG A 16 6.59 2.60 -0.64
CA ARG A 16 7.58 1.98 0.27
C ARG A 16 7.46 0.47 0.35
N LEU A 17 6.25 -0.08 0.20
CA LEU A 17 5.98 -1.52 0.16
C LEU A 17 6.37 -2.17 -1.19
N GLY A 18 6.95 -1.40 -2.13
CA GLY A 18 7.36 -1.90 -3.45
C GLY A 18 6.33 -1.65 -4.55
N GLY A 19 5.38 -0.74 -4.32
CA GLY A 19 4.37 -0.33 -5.29
C GLY A 19 3.12 -1.22 -5.34
N PRO A 20 2.12 -0.83 -6.17
CA PRO A 20 0.80 -1.46 -6.19
C PRO A 20 0.83 -2.94 -6.60
N ALA A 21 1.80 -3.34 -7.45
CA ALA A 21 1.97 -4.73 -7.82
C ALA A 21 2.40 -5.58 -6.63
N LYS A 22 3.45 -5.15 -5.91
CA LYS A 22 3.98 -5.87 -4.75
C LYS A 22 2.95 -5.96 -3.62
N VAL A 23 2.24 -4.86 -3.36
CA VAL A 23 1.17 -4.84 -2.36
C VAL A 23 0.02 -5.78 -2.75
N ALA A 24 -0.38 -5.84 -4.02
CA ALA A 24 -1.40 -6.78 -4.46
C ALA A 24 -0.97 -8.25 -4.24
N GLU A 25 0.31 -8.56 -4.47
CA GLU A 25 0.88 -9.88 -4.16
C GLU A 25 0.89 -10.19 -2.65
N LEU A 26 1.28 -9.23 -1.82
CA LEU A 26 1.27 -9.37 -0.35
C LEU A 26 -0.15 -9.62 0.20
N LEU A 27 -1.16 -9.06 -0.46
CA LEU A 27 -2.58 -9.25 -0.12
C LEU A 27 -3.20 -10.51 -0.73
N GLY A 28 -2.45 -11.26 -1.55
CA GLY A 28 -2.96 -12.44 -2.24
C GLY A 28 -4.05 -12.11 -3.28
N TYR A 29 -4.08 -10.89 -3.82
CA TYR A 29 -5.03 -10.54 -4.86
C TYR A 29 -4.64 -11.17 -6.21
N ASP A 30 -5.67 -11.52 -6.99
CA ASP A 30 -5.47 -12.05 -8.33
C ASP A 30 -4.75 -11.04 -9.23
N LYS A 31 -3.86 -11.56 -10.08
CA LYS A 31 -3.10 -10.75 -11.04
C LYS A 31 -4.03 -9.98 -11.99
N LYS A 32 -5.23 -10.49 -12.26
CA LYS A 32 -6.30 -9.80 -12.98
C LYS A 32 -7.05 -8.86 -12.04
N GLY A 33 -6.58 -7.62 -11.96
CA GLY A 33 -7.30 -6.51 -11.33
C GLY A 33 -6.88 -6.18 -9.89
N GLY A 34 -6.13 -7.05 -9.21
CA GLY A 34 -5.55 -6.75 -7.90
C GLY A 34 -4.63 -5.53 -7.94
N VAL A 35 -3.74 -5.46 -8.92
CA VAL A 35 -2.82 -4.33 -9.11
C VAL A 35 -3.59 -3.03 -9.39
N GLN A 36 -4.60 -3.07 -10.26
CA GLN A 36 -5.43 -1.91 -10.56
C GLN A 36 -6.19 -1.43 -9.32
N ARG A 37 -6.72 -2.36 -8.51
CA ARG A 37 -7.38 -2.02 -7.24
C ARG A 37 -6.44 -1.27 -6.30
N VAL A 38 -5.23 -1.77 -6.09
CA VAL A 38 -4.25 -1.10 -5.22
C VAL A 38 -3.78 0.22 -5.83
N HIS A 39 -3.63 0.31 -7.14
CA HIS A 39 -3.32 1.57 -7.82
C HIS A 39 -4.37 2.65 -7.52
N ASN A 40 -5.66 2.31 -7.57
CA ASN A 40 -6.74 3.23 -7.22
C ASN A 40 -6.66 3.73 -5.77
N TRP A 41 -6.09 2.95 -4.83
CA TRP A 41 -5.92 3.40 -3.44
C TRP A 41 -4.91 4.54 -3.31
N LYS A 42 -3.97 4.71 -4.26
CA LYS A 42 -3.06 5.86 -4.27
C LYS A 42 -3.79 7.21 -4.47
N GLU A 43 -4.99 7.17 -5.03
CA GLU A 43 -5.83 8.35 -5.29
C GLU A 43 -7.04 8.44 -4.34
N ARG A 44 -7.53 7.30 -3.84
CA ARG A 44 -8.74 7.22 -3.00
C ARG A 44 -8.47 6.94 -1.51
N GLY A 45 -7.24 6.57 -1.16
CA GLY A 45 -6.88 6.00 0.13
C GLY A 45 -7.07 4.48 0.19
N ILE A 46 -6.33 3.84 1.09
CA ILE A 46 -6.49 2.41 1.36
C ILE A 46 -7.72 2.25 2.27
N PRO A 47 -8.67 1.35 1.96
CA PRO A 47 -9.83 1.12 2.81
C PRO A 47 -9.43 0.74 4.23
N SER A 48 -10.05 1.35 5.25
CA SER A 48 -9.72 1.09 6.66
C SER A 48 -9.88 -0.40 7.03
N ALA A 49 -10.88 -1.08 6.46
CA ALA A 49 -11.08 -2.51 6.66
C ALA A 49 -9.89 -3.35 6.16
N VAL A 50 -9.23 -2.93 5.07
CA VAL A 50 -8.02 -3.61 4.56
C VAL A 50 -6.84 -3.38 5.50
N LYS A 51 -6.67 -2.16 6.02
CA LYS A 51 -5.59 -1.85 6.99
C LYS A 51 -5.71 -2.70 8.25
N VAL A 52 -6.92 -2.84 8.78
CA VAL A 52 -7.20 -3.64 9.99
C VAL A 52 -7.10 -5.14 9.72
N ALA A 53 -7.48 -5.61 8.53
CA ALA A 53 -7.33 -7.02 8.16
C ALA A 53 -5.86 -7.43 7.92
N HIS A 54 -4.99 -6.47 7.59
CA HIS A 54 -3.58 -6.69 7.32
C HIS A 54 -2.68 -5.74 8.15
N PRO A 55 -2.73 -5.84 9.48
CA PRO A 55 -2.01 -4.92 10.36
C PRO A 55 -0.48 -5.04 10.17
N ASP A 56 0.04 -6.23 9.91
CA ASP A 56 1.47 -6.47 9.65
C ASP A 56 1.98 -5.84 8.35
N ILE A 57 1.09 -5.46 7.44
CA ILE A 57 1.45 -4.79 6.18
C ILE A 57 1.34 -3.26 6.32
N PHE A 58 0.26 -2.79 6.95
CA PHE A 58 -0.09 -1.36 6.90
C PHE A 58 0.08 -0.59 8.22
N LEU A 59 -0.01 -1.27 9.37
CA LEU A 59 0.02 -0.62 10.70
C LEU A 59 1.34 -0.86 11.43
N ASN A 60 1.91 -2.04 11.26
CA ASN A 60 3.19 -2.42 11.81
C ASN A 60 4.05 -3.08 10.74
N PRO A 61 4.35 -2.38 9.62
CA PRO A 61 5.20 -2.95 8.59
C PRO A 61 6.51 -3.40 9.25
N PRO A 62 7.01 -4.62 8.96
CA PRO A 62 8.32 -5.01 9.43
C PRO A 62 9.29 -3.91 9.00
N LYS A 63 10.16 -3.46 9.93
CA LYS A 63 11.25 -2.55 9.59
C LYS A 63 12.08 -3.24 8.52
N SER A 64 11.78 -2.96 7.26
CA SER A 64 12.66 -3.31 6.16
C SER A 64 13.95 -2.57 6.44
N ASP A 65 14.93 -3.29 6.97
CA ASP A 65 16.34 -2.94 6.84
C ASP A 65 16.56 -2.70 5.35
N GLN A 66 16.55 -1.44 4.97
CA GLN A 66 16.68 -1.04 3.58
C GLN A 66 18.19 -1.04 3.30
N PRO A 67 18.74 -1.94 2.46
CA PRO A 67 20.07 -1.69 1.96
C PRO A 67 19.99 -0.45 1.07
N ALA A 68 20.88 0.50 1.33
CA ALA A 68 21.07 1.72 0.58
C ALA A 68 21.05 1.43 -0.93
N ALA A 69 20.27 2.22 -1.67
CA ALA A 69 20.49 2.38 -3.10
C ALA A 69 21.96 2.82 -3.30
N ALA A 70 22.73 2.01 -4.01
CA ALA A 70 24.08 2.29 -4.49
C ALA A 70 24.05 2.92 -5.88
#